data_AF-T1CNP9-F1
#
_entry.id   AF-T1CNP9-F1
#
_cell.length_a   1.000
_cell.length_b   1.000
_cell.length_c   1.000
_cell.angle_alpha   90.00
_cell.angle_beta   90.00
_cell.angle_gamma   90.00
#
_symmetry.space_group_name_H-M   'P 1'
#
loop_
_entity.id
_entity.type
_entity.pdbx_description
1 polymer ?
#
loop_
_entity_poly.entity_id
_entity_poly.type
_entity_poly.pdbx_seq_one_letter_code
_entity_poly.pdbx_strand_id
1 'polypeptide(L)' 'AHFSADIAVENIISVIRGGEATHLYDGKVFCFIETGRSQATYISFNYTNPPVPPPPTTTVHWMKLSYNRLYWLTAKGIL' A
#
# COMPACT_ATOMS: atom_id res chain seq x y z
N ALA A 1 -0.04 -5.53 3.18
CA ALA A 1 -1.18 -5.71 4.11
C ALA A 1 -2.47 -5.16 3.51
N HIS A 2 -2.59 -3.83 3.32
CA HIS A 2 -3.80 -3.26 2.73
C HIS A 2 -4.02 -3.70 1.26
N PHE A 3 -3.01 -3.60 0.38
CA PHE A 3 -3.15 -4.03 -1.03
C PHE A 3 -3.48 -5.52 -1.22
N SER A 4 -2.99 -6.38 -0.33
CA SER A 4 -3.30 -7.81 -0.36
C SER A 4 -4.71 -8.12 0.14
N ALA A 5 -5.35 -7.20 0.88
CA ALA A 5 -6.69 -7.39 1.40
C ALA A 5 -7.75 -7.38 0.28
N ASP A 6 -7.59 -6.53 -0.73
CA ASP A 6 -8.53 -6.46 -1.86
C ASP A 6 -8.60 -7.79 -2.62
N ILE A 7 -7.44 -8.35 -2.95
CA ILE A 7 -7.34 -9.66 -3.61
C ILE A 7 -7.90 -10.78 -2.74
N ALA A 8 -7.66 -10.72 -1.42
CA ALA A 8 -8.24 -11.69 -0.50
C ALA A 8 -9.78 -11.62 -0.49
N VAL A 9 -10.35 -10.41 -0.47
CA VAL A 9 -11.80 -10.19 -0.51
C VAL A 9 -12.40 -10.69 -1.83
N GLU A 10 -11.78 -10.37 -2.98
CA GLU A 10 -12.23 -10.85 -4.29
C GLU A 10 -12.27 -12.38 -4.36
N ASN A 11 -11.20 -13.04 -3.89
CA ASN A 11 -11.13 -14.50 -3.86
C ASN A 11 -12.17 -15.12 -2.92
N ILE A 12 -12.39 -14.53 -1.73
CA ILE A 12 -13.42 -15.00 -0.80
C ILE A 12 -14.81 -14.88 -1.44
N ILE A 13 -15.12 -13.76 -2.09
CA ILE A 13 -16.40 -13.55 -2.79
C ILE A 13 -16.58 -14.58 -3.92
N SER A 14 -15.52 -14.84 -4.70
CA SER A 14 -15.56 -15.84 -5.78
C SER A 14 -15.93 -17.23 -5.24
N VAL A 15 -15.26 -17.67 -4.17
CA VAL A 15 -15.51 -18.97 -3.53
C VAL A 15 -16.94 -19.06 -2.97
N ILE A 16 -17.43 -18.01 -2.30
CA ILE A 16 -18.80 -17.98 -1.77
C ILE A 16 -19.85 -18.11 -2.90
N ARG A 17 -19.55 -17.63 -4.10
CA ARG A 17 -20.43 -17.72 -5.28
C ARG A 17 -20.29 -19.04 -6.05
N GLY A 18 -19.49 -19.98 -5.55
CA GLY A 18 -19.24 -21.28 -6.19
C GLY A 18 -18.15 -21.26 -7.27
N GLY A 19 -17.36 -20.19 -7.35
CA GLY A 19 -16.16 -20.09 -8.19
C GLY A 19 -14.88 -20.52 -7.46
N GLU A 20 -13.74 -20.35 -8.14
CA GLU A 20 -12.40 -20.62 -7.59
C GLU A 20 -11.66 -19.31 -7.23
N ALA A 21 -10.67 -19.40 -6.34
CA ALA A 21 -9.85 -18.27 -5.92
C ALA A 21 -8.68 -18.03 -6.89
N THR A 22 -8.95 -17.39 -8.03
CA THR A 22 -7.98 -17.22 -9.12
C THR A 22 -7.28 -15.84 -9.13
N HIS A 23 -7.70 -14.90 -8.28
CA HIS A 23 -7.10 -13.57 -8.23
C HIS A 23 -5.70 -13.64 -7.59
N LEU A 24 -4.70 -13.11 -8.29
CA LEU A 24 -3.30 -13.12 -7.85
C LEU A 24 -2.85 -11.74 -7.41
N TYR A 25 -2.18 -11.69 -6.27
CA TYR A 25 -1.55 -10.48 -5.77
C TYR A 25 -0.16 -10.31 -6.38
N ASP A 26 0.11 -9.15 -6.97
CA ASP A 26 1.35 -8.83 -7.67
C ASP A 26 2.54 -8.52 -6.75
N GLY A 27 2.32 -8.51 -5.43
CA GLY A 27 3.33 -8.18 -4.43
C GLY A 27 3.52 -6.68 -4.22
N LYS A 28 2.57 -5.83 -4.64
CA LYS A 28 2.67 -4.36 -4.49
C LYS A 28 2.90 -3.93 -3.04
N VAL A 29 4.04 -3.32 -2.77
CA VAL A 29 4.40 -2.73 -1.49
C VAL A 29 4.64 -1.23 -1.66
N PHE A 30 4.21 -0.45 -0.66
CA PHE A 30 4.50 0.96 -0.55
C PHE A 30 5.08 1.24 0.83
N CYS A 31 6.16 2.03 0.88
CA CYS A 31 6.83 2.38 2.13
C CYS A 31 7.27 3.84 2.11
N PHE A 32 6.96 4.58 3.17
CA PHE A 32 7.53 5.90 3.42
C PHE A 32 8.86 5.77 4.18
N ILE A 33 9.88 6.51 3.75
CA ILE A 33 11.24 6.48 4.31
C ILE A 33 11.62 7.89 4.76
N GLU A 34 11.84 8.09 6.05
CA GLU A 34 12.35 9.36 6.59
C GLU A 34 13.85 9.47 6.35
N THR A 35 14.30 10.59 5.79
CA THR A 35 15.72 10.84 5.54
C THR A 35 16.32 11.89 6.48
N GLY A 36 15.50 12.47 7.37
CA GLY A 36 15.90 13.48 8.35
C GLY A 36 15.59 14.92 7.90
N ARG A 37 15.78 15.90 8.79
CA ARG A 37 15.51 17.35 8.54
C ARG A 37 14.10 17.63 8.00
N SER A 38 13.10 16.91 8.49
CA SER A 38 11.70 17.01 8.02
C SER A 38 11.54 16.72 6.53
N GLN A 39 12.36 15.81 5.99
CA GLN A 39 12.25 15.30 4.64
C GLN A 39 12.09 13.78 4.66
N ALA A 40 11.26 13.30 3.74
CA ALA A 40 11.05 11.89 3.51
C ALA A 40 10.99 11.61 2.01
N THR A 41 11.21 10.34 1.66
CA THR A 41 10.94 9.79 0.34
C THR A 41 10.00 8.59 0.49
N TYR A 42 9.64 7.96 -0.61
CA TYR A 42 8.86 6.73 -0.60
C TYR A 42 9.44 5.74 -1.61
N ILE A 43 9.18 4.46 -1.38
CA ILE A 43 9.41 3.42 -2.39
C ILE A 43 8.10 2.71 -2.68
N SER A 44 7.90 2.39 -3.94
CA SER A 44 6.84 1.51 -4.42
C SER A 44 7.47 0.45 -5.30
N PHE A 45 7.17 -0.81 -5.04
CA PHE A 45 7.71 -1.94 -5.79
C PHE A 45 6.76 -3.12 -5.75
N ASN A 46 7.01 -4.11 -6.59
CA ASN A 46 6.28 -5.38 -6.61
C ASN A 46 7.22 -6.53 -7.00
N TYR A 47 6.72 -7.73 -7.28
CA TYR A 47 7.58 -8.88 -7.56
C TYR A 47 8.45 -8.74 -8.82
N THR A 48 8.02 -7.92 -9.79
CA THR A 48 8.74 -7.76 -11.06
C THR A 48 9.44 -6.41 -11.19
N ASN A 49 8.97 -5.40 -10.44
CA ASN A 49 9.41 -4.02 -10.57
C ASN A 49 10.17 -3.61 -9.30
N PRO A 50 11.51 -3.52 -9.35
CA PRO A 50 12.31 -3.11 -8.20
C PRO A 50 12.05 -1.63 -7.83
N PRO A 51 12.26 -1.25 -6.56
CA PRO A 51 12.02 0.11 -6.11
C PRO A 51 13.06 1.10 -6.64
N VAL A 52 12.60 2.26 -7.12
CA VAL A 52 13.45 3.42 -7.44
C VAL A 52 13.00 4.60 -6.57
N PRO A 53 13.73 4.94 -5.49
CA PRO A 53 13.33 6.03 -4.60
C PRO A 53 13.53 7.39 -5.29
N PRO A 54 12.52 8.28 -5.30
CA PRO A 54 12.69 9.65 -5.71
C PRO A 54 13.48 10.46 -4.67
N PRO A 55 13.98 11.67 -5.03
CA PRO A 55 14.63 12.56 -4.07
C PRO A 55 13.71 12.89 -2.87
N PRO A 56 14.27 12.99 -1.65
CA PRO A 56 13.47 13.31 -0.47
C PRO A 56 12.87 14.72 -0.53
N THR A 57 11.64 14.85 -0.03
CA THR A 57 10.92 16.13 0.01
C THR A 57 10.20 16.32 1.35
N THR A 58 9.97 17.58 1.72
CA THR A 58 9.18 17.94 2.90
C THR A 58 7.71 17.55 2.74
N THR A 59 7.18 17.55 1.52
CA THR A 59 5.80 17.15 1.24
C THR A 59 5.54 15.69 1.60
N VAL A 60 6.44 14.77 1.22
CA VAL A 60 6.31 13.35 1.55
C VAL A 60 6.42 13.12 3.06
N HIS A 61 7.22 13.92 3.76
CA HIS A 61 7.29 13.87 5.23
C HIS A 61 5.93 14.19 5.87
N TRP A 62 5.29 15.30 5.46
CA TRP A 62 3.95 15.64 5.93
C TRP A 62 2.90 14.60 5.54
N MET A 63 3.03 14.01 4.35
CA MET A 63 2.15 12.92 3.91
C MET A 63 2.27 11.69 4.80
N LYS A 64 3.49 11.29 5.19
CA LYS A 64 3.69 10.20 6.15
C LYS A 64 3.05 10.52 7.50
N LEU A 65 3.21 11.75 8.00
CA LEU A 65 2.62 12.16 9.28
C LEU A 65 1.08 12.18 9.23
N SER A 66 0.49 12.69 8.13
CA SER A 66 -0.97 12.70 7.95
C SER A 66 -1.52 11.28 7.80
N TYR A 67 -0.79 10.39 7.13
CA TYR A 67 -1.20 8.99 6.94
C TYR A 67 -1.37 8.25 8.27
N ASN A 68 -0.59 8.57 9.31
CA ASN A 68 -0.80 8.00 10.66
C ASN A 68 -2.23 8.23 11.18
N ARG A 69 -2.83 9.38 10.87
CA ARG A 69 -4.22 9.68 11.23
C ARG A 69 -5.23 9.07 10.27
N LEU A 70 -4.92 9.11 8.97
CA LEU A 70 -5.82 8.65 7.91
C LEU A 70 -5.89 7.12 7.80
N TYR A 71 -4.90 6.39 8.33
CA TYR A 71 -4.83 4.93 8.27
C TYR A 71 -6.13 4.25 8.75
N TRP A 72 -6.81 4.84 9.74
CA TRP A 72 -8.07 4.30 10.25
C TRP A 72 -9.22 4.31 9.23
N LEU A 73 -9.18 5.18 8.22
CA LEU A 73 -10.14 5.17 7.12
C LEU A 73 -9.87 4.00 6.18
N THR A 74 -8.59 3.76 5.87
CA THR A 74 -8.13 2.59 5.11
C THR A 74 -8.46 1.28 5.83
N ALA A 75 -8.24 1.21 7.15
CA ALA A 75 -8.61 0.04 7.95
C ALA A 75 -10.13 -0.22 7.99
N LYS A 76 -10.95 0.82 7.79
CA LYS A 76 -12.41 0.72 7.67
C LYS A 76 -12.88 0.37 6.25
N GLY A 77 -11.97 0.26 5.27
CA GLY A 77 -12.30 -0.01 3.87
C GLY A 77 -12.98 1.17 3.15
N ILE A 78 -12.83 2.39 3.67
CA ILE A 78 -13.34 3.61 3.01
C ILE A 78 -12.37 4.08 1.91
N LEU A 79 -11.10 3.74 2.06
CA LEU A 79 -9.96 4.22 1.27
C LEU A 79 -9.08 3.03 0.88
#